data_AF-A0AAD8VWG2-F1
#
_entry.id   AF-A0AAD8VWG2-F1
#
_cell.length_a   1.000
_cell.length_b   1.000
_cell.length_c   1.000
_cell.angle_alpha   90.00
_cell.angle_beta   90.00
_cell.angle_gamma   90.00
#
_symmetry.space_group_name_H-M   'P 1'
#
loop_
_entity.id
_entity.type
_entity.pdbx_description
1 polymer ?
#
loop_
_entity_poly.entity_id
_entity_poly.type
_entity_poly.pdbx_seq_one_letter_code
_entity_poly.pdbx_strand_id
1 'polypeptide(L)'
;MFFSSLQANLKARATEAAANVAKVEEASKAVADRRTALYNRAVTHYHKAKLDRADLARELEAVKVEAAKVPQLESDLRAARDQCAVSEEAGRSAARKLKLAEQELTRLRLLEQNHLTELNSLRTAEKEKVDDLSRRVEKQRLALQEEVTAKSTELTATAKRWTDDFGALDRGLAAPDMFLLLASGQEAALTAVGVARDSRRRETGEGSSEYFSMDDHLASMAARIEPITKLGWELRKAAEELVPMLWPEEAAPQDISGLISAMERAPDRFLDWKESATRAGADMALSFVLSWYNEVDLGQLEFRRASVEDKLPADLKAARLARASTIAEFVDKTLFVADPNPPLSDGYYMDDEEAEDVPEDDPAAGSADAPPA
;
A
#
# COMPACT_ATOMS: atom_id res chain seq x y z
N MET A 1 51.22 12.87 -155.16
CA MET A 1 49.99 12.69 -154.35
C MET A 1 50.13 11.67 -153.19
N PHE A 2 51.18 10.83 -153.10
CA PHE A 2 51.32 9.85 -152.01
C PHE A 2 51.91 10.38 -150.68
N PHE A 3 52.71 11.45 -150.69
CA PHE A 3 53.40 11.95 -149.48
C PHE A 3 52.50 12.75 -148.51
N SER A 4 51.49 13.50 -148.98
CA SER A 4 50.56 14.22 -148.10
C SER A 4 49.61 13.29 -147.33
N SER A 5 49.25 12.14 -147.91
CA SER A 5 48.41 11.14 -147.24
C SER A 5 49.14 10.49 -146.07
N LEU A 6 50.44 10.20 -146.23
CA LEU A 6 51.26 9.57 -145.19
C LEU A 6 51.50 10.52 -144.00
N GLN A 7 51.70 11.81 -144.26
CA GLN A 7 51.93 12.82 -143.22
C GLN A 7 50.66 13.13 -142.42
N ALA A 8 49.50 13.12 -143.06
CA ALA A 8 48.21 13.24 -142.36
C ALA A 8 47.91 12.01 -141.49
N ASN A 9 48.24 10.81 -141.97
CA ASN A 9 48.05 9.56 -141.22
C ASN A 9 48.99 9.45 -140.01
N LEU A 10 50.24 9.93 -140.13
CA LEU A 10 51.18 10.01 -139.01
C LEU A 10 50.75 11.04 -137.95
N LYS A 11 50.24 12.20 -138.35
CA LYS A 11 49.69 13.18 -137.40
C LYS A 11 48.45 12.65 -136.70
N ALA A 12 47.54 12.00 -137.42
CA ALA A 12 46.35 11.37 -136.83
C ALA A 12 46.72 10.28 -135.82
N ARG A 13 47.69 9.42 -136.14
CA ARG A 13 48.21 8.40 -135.22
C ARG A 13 48.96 8.99 -134.03
N ALA A 14 49.68 10.09 -134.20
CA ALA A 14 50.34 10.78 -133.09
C ALA A 14 49.32 11.44 -132.14
N THR A 15 48.25 12.04 -132.68
CA THR A 15 47.15 12.58 -131.86
C THR A 15 46.34 11.48 -131.17
N GLU A 16 46.15 10.34 -131.82
CA GLU A 16 45.48 9.17 -131.25
C GLU A 16 46.34 8.51 -130.16
N ALA A 17 47.65 8.41 -130.38
CA ALA A 17 48.60 7.94 -129.37
C ALA A 17 48.64 8.87 -128.14
N ALA A 18 48.67 10.20 -128.35
CA ALA A 18 48.62 11.17 -127.26
C ALA A 18 47.29 11.11 -126.48
N ALA A 19 46.16 10.95 -127.18
CA ALA A 19 44.85 10.76 -126.54
C ALA A 19 44.77 9.44 -125.76
N ASN A 20 45.40 8.37 -126.25
CA ASN A 20 45.47 7.09 -125.55
C ASN A 20 46.39 7.16 -124.32
N VAL A 21 47.51 7.88 -124.39
CA VAL A 21 48.38 8.13 -123.22
C VAL A 21 47.64 8.93 -122.15
N ALA A 22 46.93 9.99 -122.53
CA ALA A 22 46.12 10.78 -121.58
C ALA A 22 45.01 9.93 -120.92
N LYS A 23 44.33 9.05 -121.67
CA LYS A 23 43.36 8.10 -121.12
C LYS A 23 44.00 7.09 -120.17
N VAL A 24 45.21 6.62 -120.46
CA VAL A 24 45.95 5.71 -119.58
C VAL A 24 46.41 6.42 -118.30
N GLU A 25 46.87 7.66 -118.39
CA GLU A 25 47.22 8.49 -117.22
C GLU A 25 45.99 8.79 -116.35
N GLU A 26 44.85 9.14 -116.96
CA GLU A 26 43.60 9.38 -116.25
C GLU A 26 43.05 8.10 -115.61
N ALA A 27 43.12 6.96 -116.32
CA ALA A 27 42.76 5.65 -115.76
C ALA A 27 43.71 5.24 -114.62
N SER A 28 45.02 5.48 -114.76
CA SER A 28 46.02 5.23 -113.71
C SER A 28 45.74 6.08 -112.47
N LYS A 29 45.42 7.36 -112.64
CA LYS A 29 45.02 8.26 -111.56
C LYS A 29 43.73 7.80 -110.89
N ALA A 30 42.70 7.43 -111.67
CA ALA A 30 41.46 6.89 -111.14
C ALA A 30 41.66 5.57 -110.35
N VAL A 31 42.57 4.70 -110.81
CA VAL A 31 42.95 3.48 -110.08
C VAL A 31 43.69 3.82 -108.78
N ALA A 32 44.60 4.80 -108.79
CA ALA A 32 45.30 5.26 -107.59
C ALA A 32 44.33 5.89 -106.57
N ASP A 33 43.39 6.72 -107.02
CA ASP A 33 42.36 7.33 -106.18
C ASP A 33 41.43 6.27 -105.59
N ARG A 34 41.02 5.28 -106.39
CA ARG A 34 40.19 4.15 -105.93
C ARG A 34 40.93 3.27 -104.93
N ARG A 35 42.24 3.03 -105.14
CA ARG A 35 43.10 2.31 -104.18
C ARG A 35 43.19 3.06 -102.86
N THR A 36 43.36 4.38 -102.92
CA THR A 36 43.45 5.25 -101.73
C THR A 36 42.11 5.30 -100.98
N ALA A 37 40.99 5.38 -101.70
CA ALA A 37 39.65 5.34 -101.11
C ALA A 37 39.35 3.98 -100.43
N LEU A 38 39.74 2.86 -101.05
CA LEU A 38 39.61 1.53 -100.45
C LEU A 38 40.49 1.39 -99.21
N TYR A 39 41.73 1.88 -99.25
CA TYR A 39 42.62 1.90 -98.10
C TYR A 39 42.03 2.71 -96.94
N ASN A 40 41.58 3.94 -97.20
CA ASN A 40 40.96 4.79 -96.18
C ASN A 40 39.70 4.14 -95.58
N ARG A 41 38.88 3.50 -96.41
CA ARG A 41 37.70 2.76 -95.94
C ARG A 41 38.07 1.55 -95.07
N ALA A 42 39.11 0.80 -95.45
CA ALA A 42 39.62 -0.30 -94.63
C ALA A 42 40.16 0.20 -93.28
N VAL A 43 40.87 1.34 -93.27
CA VAL A 43 41.39 1.96 -92.05
C VAL A 43 40.27 2.45 -91.13
N THR A 44 39.21 3.07 -91.66
CA THR A 44 38.07 3.49 -90.84
C THR A 44 37.31 2.30 -90.26
N HIS A 45 37.12 1.22 -91.05
CA HIS A 45 36.53 -0.02 -90.53
C HIS A 45 37.40 -0.67 -89.44
N TYR A 46 38.73 -0.67 -89.60
CA TYR A 46 39.65 -1.17 -88.58
C TYR A 46 39.56 -0.35 -87.28
N HIS A 47 39.56 0.98 -87.37
CA HIS A 47 39.43 1.83 -86.19
C HIS A 47 38.08 1.66 -85.50
N LYS A 48 36.99 1.53 -86.27
CA LYS A 48 35.66 1.25 -85.72
C LYS A 48 35.63 -0.09 -84.99
N ALA A 49 36.12 -1.17 -85.61
CA ALA A 49 36.18 -2.49 -84.98
C ALA A 49 37.07 -2.50 -83.72
N LYS A 50 38.14 -1.69 -83.70
CA LYS A 50 39.00 -1.54 -82.52
C LYS A 50 38.28 -0.82 -81.36
N LEU A 51 37.47 0.20 -81.67
CA LEU A 51 36.63 0.88 -80.68
C LEU A 51 35.54 -0.06 -80.14
N ASP A 52 34.80 -0.72 -81.03
CA ASP A 52 33.74 -1.69 -80.66
C ASP A 52 34.30 -2.81 -79.77
N ARG A 53 35.52 -3.30 -80.06
CA ARG A 53 36.20 -4.29 -79.21
C ARG A 53 36.56 -3.74 -77.81
N ALA A 54 36.95 -2.48 -77.72
CA ALA A 54 37.26 -1.84 -76.44
C ALA A 54 35.99 -1.59 -75.62
N ASP A 55 34.87 -1.23 -76.27
CA ASP A 55 33.57 -1.08 -75.62
C ASP A 55 33.05 -2.43 -75.10
N LEU A 56 33.08 -3.48 -75.93
CA LEU A 56 32.72 -4.84 -75.51
C LEU A 56 33.59 -5.36 -74.36
N ALA A 57 34.88 -5.03 -74.32
CA ALA A 57 35.75 -5.40 -73.21
C ALA A 57 35.33 -4.70 -71.90
N ARG A 58 34.92 -3.42 -71.96
CA ARG A 58 34.40 -2.69 -70.79
C ARG A 58 33.07 -3.26 -70.31
N GLU A 59 32.16 -3.60 -71.21
CA GLU A 59 30.89 -4.25 -70.85
C GLU A 59 31.12 -5.62 -70.22
N LEU A 60 32.06 -6.41 -70.75
CA LEU A 60 32.40 -7.72 -70.21
C LEU A 60 32.97 -7.62 -68.80
N GLU A 61 33.85 -6.64 -68.52
CA GLU A 61 34.34 -6.39 -67.16
C GLU A 61 33.22 -5.88 -66.24
N ALA A 62 32.31 -5.02 -66.71
CA ALA A 62 31.15 -4.61 -65.93
C ALA A 62 30.24 -5.80 -65.56
N VAL A 63 29.97 -6.70 -66.52
CA VAL A 63 29.20 -7.93 -66.28
C VAL A 63 29.91 -8.86 -65.31
N LYS A 64 31.24 -8.98 -65.36
CA LYS A 64 32.00 -9.77 -64.38
C LYS A 64 31.89 -9.20 -62.97
N VAL A 65 31.94 -7.88 -62.83
CA VAL A 65 31.78 -7.20 -61.53
C VAL A 65 30.38 -7.44 -60.97
N GLU A 66 29.33 -7.36 -61.79
CA GLU A 66 27.97 -7.68 -61.35
C GLU A 66 27.77 -9.17 -61.06
N ALA A 67 28.33 -10.06 -61.88
CA ALA A 67 28.30 -11.51 -61.65
C ALA A 67 29.00 -11.91 -60.34
N ALA A 68 30.06 -11.19 -59.94
CA ALA A 68 30.74 -11.40 -58.67
C ALA A 68 29.87 -11.04 -57.44
N LYS A 69 28.81 -10.23 -57.60
CA LYS A 69 27.87 -9.88 -56.51
C LYS A 69 26.78 -10.94 -56.31
N VAL A 70 26.49 -11.75 -57.32
CA VAL A 70 25.46 -12.82 -57.27
C VAL A 70 25.64 -13.78 -56.08
N PRO A 71 26.83 -14.34 -55.79
CA PRO A 71 26.98 -15.26 -54.65
C PRO A 71 26.74 -14.59 -53.30
N GLN A 72 27.07 -13.30 -53.16
CA GLN A 72 26.78 -12.54 -51.94
C GLN A 72 25.27 -12.39 -51.75
N LEU A 73 24.54 -11.99 -52.81
CA LEU A 73 23.08 -11.86 -52.77
C LEU A 73 22.37 -13.20 -52.52
N GLU A 74 22.90 -14.30 -53.06
CA GLU A 74 22.39 -15.64 -52.75
C GLU A 74 22.60 -16.04 -51.29
N SER A 75 23.76 -15.71 -50.72
CA SER A 75 24.05 -15.91 -49.30
C SER A 75 23.11 -15.09 -48.42
N ASP A 76 22.93 -13.81 -48.75
CA ASP A 76 22.05 -12.90 -48.01
C ASP A 76 20.58 -13.35 -48.11
N LEU A 77 20.13 -13.84 -49.28
CA LEU A 77 18.79 -14.41 -49.44
C LEU A 77 18.58 -15.69 -48.65
N ARG A 78 19.61 -16.56 -48.53
CA ARG A 78 19.53 -17.75 -47.66
C ARG A 78 19.44 -17.35 -46.20
N ALA A 79 20.30 -16.43 -45.74
CA ALA A 79 20.26 -15.91 -44.38
C ALA A 79 18.90 -15.27 -44.03
N ALA A 80 18.33 -14.48 -44.94
CA ALA A 80 17.01 -13.89 -44.75
C ALA A 80 15.88 -14.93 -44.68
N ARG A 81 15.95 -16.01 -45.47
CA ARG A 81 15.00 -17.13 -45.41
C ARG A 81 15.10 -17.88 -44.09
N ASP A 82 16.30 -18.14 -43.59
CA ASP A 82 16.51 -18.82 -42.32
C ASP A 82 16.00 -17.96 -41.14
N GLN A 83 16.24 -16.65 -41.17
CA GLN A 83 15.68 -15.71 -40.19
C GLN A 83 14.14 -15.69 -40.22
N CYS A 84 13.54 -15.72 -41.40
CA CYS A 84 12.09 -15.79 -41.56
C CYS A 84 11.54 -17.09 -40.93
N ALA A 85 12.16 -18.25 -41.21
CA ALA A 85 11.76 -19.53 -40.64
C ALA A 85 11.83 -19.55 -39.10
N VAL A 86 12.88 -19.00 -38.51
CA VAL A 86 13.03 -18.89 -37.04
C VAL A 86 11.93 -18.01 -36.45
N SER A 87 11.62 -16.87 -37.08
CA SER A 87 10.54 -15.99 -36.62
C SER A 87 9.16 -16.65 -36.70
N GLU A 88 8.91 -17.48 -37.72
CA GLU A 88 7.67 -18.24 -37.83
C GLU A 88 7.56 -19.30 -36.74
N GLU A 89 8.64 -20.02 -36.43
CA GLU A 89 8.65 -21.00 -35.35
C GLU A 89 8.44 -20.33 -33.98
N ALA A 90 9.06 -19.17 -33.75
CA ALA A 90 8.81 -18.36 -32.56
C ALA A 90 7.34 -17.92 -32.47
N GLY A 91 6.74 -17.48 -33.59
CA GLY A 91 5.32 -17.15 -33.68
C GLY A 91 4.40 -18.33 -33.38
N ARG A 92 4.70 -19.52 -33.94
CA ARG A 92 3.95 -20.75 -33.66
C ARG A 92 4.07 -21.18 -32.20
N SER A 93 5.26 -21.05 -31.59
CA SER A 93 5.49 -21.33 -30.17
C SER A 93 4.69 -20.37 -29.27
N ALA A 94 4.70 -19.08 -29.58
CA ALA A 94 3.89 -18.08 -28.88
C ALA A 94 2.38 -18.36 -28.99
N ALA A 95 1.90 -18.73 -30.18
CA ALA A 95 0.50 -19.10 -30.39
C ALA A 95 0.09 -20.34 -29.56
N ARG A 96 0.97 -21.34 -29.41
CA ARG A 96 0.72 -22.51 -28.54
C ARG A 96 0.64 -22.11 -27.06
N LYS A 97 1.55 -21.24 -26.59
CA LYS A 97 1.52 -20.73 -25.21
C LYS A 97 0.26 -19.92 -24.93
N LEU A 98 -0.17 -19.08 -25.88
CA LEU A 98 -1.39 -18.29 -25.77
C LEU A 98 -2.63 -19.20 -25.67
N LYS A 99 -2.70 -20.24 -26.51
CA LYS A 99 -3.78 -21.24 -26.43
C LYS A 99 -3.82 -21.98 -25.09
N LEU A 100 -2.66 -22.30 -24.51
CA LEU A 100 -2.58 -22.92 -23.18
C LEU A 100 -3.06 -21.95 -22.09
N ALA A 101 -2.65 -20.69 -22.16
CA ALA A 101 -3.11 -19.65 -21.22
C ALA A 101 -4.64 -19.41 -21.32
N GLU A 102 -5.22 -19.45 -22.52
CA GLU A 102 -6.67 -19.39 -22.72
C GLU A 102 -7.40 -20.59 -22.08
N GLN A 103 -6.83 -21.79 -22.20
CA GLN A 103 -7.36 -22.99 -21.53
C GLN A 103 -7.28 -22.88 -20.00
N GLU A 104 -6.20 -22.33 -19.46
CA GLU A 104 -6.08 -22.08 -18.02
C GLU A 104 -7.07 -21.02 -17.54
N LEU A 105 -7.26 -19.92 -18.28
CA LEU A 105 -8.25 -18.90 -17.97
C LEU A 105 -9.68 -19.46 -17.97
N THR A 106 -10.04 -20.30 -18.94
CA THR A 106 -11.37 -20.94 -18.96
C THR A 106 -11.56 -21.89 -17.79
N ARG A 107 -10.54 -22.66 -17.40
CA ARG A 107 -10.56 -23.49 -16.19
C ARG A 107 -10.75 -22.65 -14.92
N LEU A 108 -10.03 -21.54 -14.78
CA LEU A 108 -10.13 -20.65 -13.61
C LEU A 108 -11.52 -20.01 -13.50
N ARG A 109 -12.10 -19.56 -14.63
CA ARG A 109 -13.47 -19.03 -14.65
C ARG A 109 -14.51 -20.07 -14.21
N LEU A 110 -14.32 -21.34 -14.60
CA LEU A 110 -15.20 -22.42 -14.16
C LEU A 110 -15.09 -22.65 -12.64
N LEU A 111 -13.87 -22.64 -12.10
CA LEU A 111 -13.65 -22.74 -10.64
C LEU A 111 -14.27 -21.56 -9.88
N GLU A 112 -14.12 -20.34 -10.40
CA GLU A 112 -14.76 -19.15 -9.83
C GLU A 112 -16.29 -19.27 -9.83
N GLN A 113 -16.90 -19.70 -10.94
CA GLN A 113 -18.34 -19.95 -11.01
C GLN A 113 -18.78 -21.02 -10.00
N ASN A 114 -18.03 -22.11 -9.84
CA ASN A 114 -18.32 -23.14 -8.85
C ASN A 114 -18.26 -22.56 -7.42
N HIS A 115 -17.20 -21.83 -7.08
CA HIS A 115 -17.09 -21.18 -5.77
C HIS A 115 -18.22 -20.18 -5.51
N LEU A 116 -18.64 -19.41 -6.52
CA LEU A 116 -19.79 -18.51 -6.39
C LEU A 116 -21.09 -19.28 -6.14
N THR A 117 -21.29 -20.44 -6.77
CA THR A 117 -22.46 -21.28 -6.48
C THR A 117 -22.43 -21.87 -5.08
N GLU A 118 -21.26 -22.27 -4.59
CA GLU A 118 -21.07 -22.76 -3.21
C GLU A 118 -21.28 -21.65 -2.18
N LEU A 119 -20.75 -20.45 -2.41
CA LEU A 119 -20.97 -19.31 -1.52
C LEU A 119 -22.45 -18.91 -1.48
N ASN A 120 -23.15 -18.95 -2.61
CA ASN A 120 -24.58 -18.66 -2.64
C ASN A 120 -25.39 -19.73 -1.88
N SER A 121 -25.04 -21.01 -1.99
CA SER A 121 -25.74 -22.08 -1.26
C SER A 121 -25.49 -21.99 0.26
N LEU A 122 -24.26 -21.68 0.67
CA LEU A 122 -23.92 -21.42 2.07
C LEU A 122 -24.67 -20.21 2.61
N ARG A 123 -24.71 -19.10 1.85
CA ARG A 123 -25.44 -17.90 2.22
C ARG A 123 -26.94 -18.16 2.39
N THR A 124 -27.55 -18.97 1.52
CA THR A 124 -28.95 -19.36 1.66
C THR A 124 -29.18 -20.23 2.90
N ALA A 125 -28.28 -21.19 3.17
CA ALA A 125 -28.38 -22.04 4.35
C ALA A 125 -28.17 -21.27 5.67
N GLU A 126 -27.26 -20.30 5.69
CA GLU A 126 -27.08 -19.40 6.84
C GLU A 126 -28.29 -18.50 7.06
N LYS A 127 -28.87 -17.96 5.98
CA LYS A 127 -30.10 -17.17 6.08
C LYS A 127 -31.25 -17.99 6.67
N GLU A 128 -31.44 -19.23 6.24
CA GLU A 128 -32.43 -20.14 6.83
C GLU A 128 -32.18 -20.40 8.32
N LYS A 129 -30.92 -20.63 8.72
CA LYS A 129 -30.55 -20.78 10.14
C LYS A 129 -30.86 -19.53 10.96
N VAL A 130 -30.57 -18.34 10.43
CA VAL A 130 -30.87 -17.06 11.08
C VAL A 130 -32.37 -16.87 11.21
N ASP A 131 -33.14 -17.15 10.15
CA ASP A 131 -34.60 -17.05 10.18
C ASP A 131 -35.21 -18.02 11.22
N ASP A 132 -34.69 -19.24 11.32
CA ASP A 132 -35.12 -20.23 12.32
C ASP A 132 -34.74 -19.85 13.76
N LEU A 133 -33.57 -19.26 13.97
CA LEU A 133 -33.18 -18.71 15.28
C LEU A 133 -34.04 -17.50 15.64
N SER A 134 -34.30 -16.61 14.68
CA SER A 134 -35.17 -15.45 14.89
C SER A 134 -36.58 -15.88 15.28
N ARG A 135 -37.14 -16.91 14.65
CA ARG A 135 -38.44 -17.48 15.03
C ARG A 135 -38.42 -18.07 16.45
N ARG A 136 -37.33 -18.75 16.84
CA ARG A 136 -37.18 -19.30 18.20
C ARG A 136 -37.08 -18.21 19.26
N VAL A 137 -36.29 -17.17 18.99
CA VAL A 137 -36.14 -16.01 19.89
C VAL A 137 -37.47 -15.27 20.03
N GLU A 138 -38.18 -15.03 18.92
CA GLU A 138 -39.49 -14.35 18.98
C GLU A 138 -40.51 -15.19 19.76
N LYS A 139 -40.51 -16.52 19.59
CA LYS A 139 -41.34 -17.42 20.39
C LYS A 139 -41.01 -17.36 21.89
N GLN A 140 -39.72 -17.32 22.25
CA GLN A 140 -39.30 -17.16 23.64
C GLN A 140 -39.66 -15.80 24.21
N ARG A 141 -39.51 -14.73 23.42
CA ARG A 141 -39.91 -13.38 23.79
C ARG A 141 -41.40 -13.28 24.10
N LEU A 142 -42.25 -13.84 23.23
CA LEU A 142 -43.70 -13.86 23.45
C LEU A 142 -44.07 -14.64 24.72
N ALA A 143 -43.45 -15.81 24.95
CA ALA A 143 -43.67 -16.59 26.16
C ALA A 143 -43.24 -15.84 27.44
N LEU A 144 -42.09 -15.16 27.41
CA LEU A 144 -41.64 -14.32 28.53
C LEU A 144 -42.54 -13.09 28.72
N GLN A 145 -43.06 -12.50 27.65
CA GLN A 145 -44.00 -11.39 27.73
C GLN A 145 -45.33 -11.84 28.37
N GLU A 146 -45.82 -13.02 28.04
CA GLU A 146 -46.98 -13.63 28.71
C GLU A 146 -46.70 -13.87 30.20
N GLU A 147 -45.52 -14.38 30.56
CA GLU A 147 -45.15 -14.59 31.97
C GLU A 147 -45.00 -13.27 32.74
N VAL A 148 -44.35 -12.26 32.15
CA VAL A 148 -44.19 -10.93 32.74
C VAL A 148 -45.54 -10.25 32.89
N THR A 149 -46.45 -10.35 31.92
CA THR A 149 -47.78 -9.78 32.04
C THR A 149 -48.60 -10.50 33.12
N ALA A 150 -48.50 -11.83 33.22
CA ALA A 150 -49.11 -12.59 34.32
C ALA A 150 -48.56 -12.18 35.69
N LYS A 151 -47.23 -12.12 35.86
CA LYS A 151 -46.59 -11.66 37.10
C LYS A 151 -46.90 -10.20 37.41
N SER A 152 -46.98 -9.34 36.40
CA SER A 152 -47.34 -7.93 36.60
C SER A 152 -48.76 -7.79 37.10
N THR A 153 -49.72 -8.61 36.63
CA THR A 153 -51.10 -8.54 37.13
C THR A 153 -51.19 -9.08 38.55
N GLU A 154 -50.42 -10.11 38.91
CA GLU A 154 -50.27 -10.59 40.29
C GLU A 154 -49.63 -9.52 41.21
N LEU A 155 -48.56 -8.88 40.75
CA LEU A 155 -47.90 -7.79 41.48
C LEU A 155 -48.81 -6.57 41.61
N THR A 156 -49.59 -6.23 40.59
CA THR A 156 -50.53 -5.12 40.67
C THR A 156 -51.67 -5.44 41.64
N ALA A 157 -52.13 -6.70 41.70
CA ALA A 157 -53.13 -7.15 42.66
C ALA A 157 -52.58 -7.13 44.10
N THR A 158 -51.33 -7.55 44.32
CA THR A 158 -50.67 -7.49 45.63
C THR A 158 -50.33 -6.06 46.04
N ALA A 159 -49.81 -5.24 45.13
CA ALA A 159 -49.58 -3.81 45.35
C ALA A 159 -50.88 -3.08 45.68
N LYS A 160 -52.00 -3.39 45.02
CA LYS A 160 -53.30 -2.83 45.36
C LYS A 160 -53.73 -3.23 46.78
N ARG A 161 -53.56 -4.50 47.18
CA ARG A 161 -53.77 -4.92 48.57
C ARG A 161 -52.89 -4.13 49.53
N TRP A 162 -51.61 -3.96 49.21
CA TRP A 162 -50.69 -3.18 50.02
C TRP A 162 -51.06 -1.70 50.04
N THR A 163 -51.58 -1.13 48.95
CA THR A 163 -52.00 0.28 48.90
C THR A 163 -53.29 0.49 49.68
N ASP A 164 -54.18 -0.51 49.71
CA ASP A 164 -55.34 -0.53 50.60
C ASP A 164 -54.90 -0.63 52.07
N ASP A 165 -53.85 -1.42 52.36
CA ASP A 165 -53.25 -1.59 53.69
C ASP A 165 -52.39 -0.37 54.13
N PHE A 166 -51.68 0.28 53.21
CA PHE A 166 -50.84 1.48 53.43
C PHE A 166 -51.65 2.77 53.35
N GLY A 167 -52.76 2.81 52.62
CA GLY A 167 -53.75 3.88 52.70
C GLY A 167 -54.39 3.97 54.09
N ALA A 168 -54.34 2.86 54.84
CA ALA A 168 -54.64 2.84 56.28
C ALA A 168 -53.48 3.34 57.16
N LEU A 169 -52.25 3.43 56.63
CA LEU A 169 -51.03 3.61 57.42
C LEU A 169 -50.23 4.88 57.10
N ASP A 170 -50.41 5.53 55.94
CA ASP A 170 -49.49 6.59 55.53
C ASP A 170 -50.17 7.88 55.04
N ARG A 171 -50.40 8.77 56.01
CA ARG A 171 -50.31 10.21 55.78
C ARG A 171 -48.84 10.62 56.01
N GLY A 172 -48.06 10.69 54.93
CA GLY A 172 -46.78 11.41 54.85
C GLY A 172 -45.56 10.48 54.92
N LEU A 173 -44.79 10.33 53.85
CA LEU A 173 -44.03 11.40 53.22
C LEU A 173 -43.40 10.92 51.89
N ALA A 174 -43.28 11.85 50.95
CA ALA A 174 -42.53 11.69 49.71
C ALA A 174 -41.20 12.45 49.78
N ALA A 175 -40.12 11.88 49.23
CA ALA A 175 -39.54 12.30 47.94
C ALA A 175 -38.01 12.07 47.85
N PRO A 176 -37.48 11.76 46.64
CA PRO A 176 -36.18 11.12 46.43
C PRO A 176 -35.20 11.99 45.61
N ASP A 177 -33.96 11.51 45.45
CA ASP A 177 -33.03 11.72 44.31
C ASP A 177 -31.58 12.12 44.63
N MET A 178 -31.22 12.36 45.89
CA MET A 178 -29.85 12.10 46.39
C MET A 178 -29.73 10.68 46.98
N PHE A 179 -30.59 9.80 46.47
CA PHE A 179 -31.02 8.54 47.08
C PHE A 179 -30.57 7.31 46.26
N LEU A 180 -29.88 7.41 45.12
CA LEU A 180 -29.64 6.18 44.33
C LEU A 180 -28.44 5.35 44.80
N LEU A 181 -27.32 5.97 45.22
CA LEU A 181 -26.18 5.22 45.79
C LEU A 181 -26.27 5.13 47.31
N LEU A 182 -26.62 6.24 47.98
CA LEU A 182 -26.84 6.23 49.42
C LEU A 182 -28.15 5.55 49.78
N ALA A 183 -29.15 5.51 48.90
CA ALA A 183 -30.43 4.85 49.21
C ALA A 183 -30.71 3.49 48.60
N SER A 184 -29.94 3.01 47.63
CA SER A 184 -29.77 1.54 47.51
C SER A 184 -29.08 1.00 48.76
N GLY A 185 -28.04 1.70 49.25
CA GLY A 185 -27.41 1.40 50.55
C GLY A 185 -28.31 1.67 51.75
N GLN A 186 -29.21 2.66 51.71
CA GLN A 186 -30.15 2.99 52.79
C GLN A 186 -31.29 1.99 52.86
N GLU A 187 -31.89 1.60 51.73
CA GLU A 187 -32.91 0.55 51.70
C GLU A 187 -32.32 -0.77 52.18
N ALA A 188 -31.13 -1.15 51.70
CA ALA A 188 -30.42 -2.34 52.19
C ALA A 188 -30.10 -2.24 53.70
N ALA A 189 -29.71 -1.06 54.19
CA ALA A 189 -29.44 -0.83 55.60
C ALA A 189 -30.71 -0.86 56.47
N LEU A 190 -31.80 -0.24 56.02
CA LEU A 190 -33.08 -0.23 56.74
C LEU A 190 -33.75 -1.60 56.73
N THR A 191 -33.64 -2.35 55.63
CA THR A 191 -34.10 -3.74 55.56
C THR A 191 -33.26 -4.65 56.45
N ALA A 192 -31.93 -4.51 56.47
CA ALA A 192 -31.05 -5.24 57.38
C ALA A 192 -31.36 -4.93 58.86
N VAL A 193 -31.62 -3.66 59.20
CA VAL A 193 -32.10 -3.25 60.53
C VAL A 193 -33.45 -3.89 60.86
N GLY A 194 -34.39 -3.87 59.92
CA GLY A 194 -35.70 -4.52 60.08
C GLY A 194 -35.56 -6.01 60.38
N VAL A 195 -34.73 -6.71 59.61
CA VAL A 195 -34.41 -8.13 59.81
C VAL A 195 -33.75 -8.37 61.17
N ALA A 196 -32.78 -7.55 61.57
CA ALA A 196 -32.10 -7.65 62.86
C ALA A 196 -33.06 -7.45 64.05
N ARG A 197 -33.97 -6.46 63.95
CA ARG A 197 -35.02 -6.21 64.96
C ARG A 197 -35.99 -7.38 65.05
N ASP A 198 -36.42 -7.93 63.91
CA ASP A 198 -37.34 -9.06 63.88
C ASP A 198 -36.69 -10.33 64.44
N SER A 199 -35.41 -10.57 64.18
CA SER A 199 -34.66 -11.69 64.78
C SER A 199 -34.54 -11.54 66.30
N ARG A 200 -34.20 -10.35 66.79
CA ARG A 200 -34.13 -10.07 68.24
C ARG A 200 -35.48 -10.25 68.94
N ARG A 201 -36.58 -9.81 68.32
CA ARG A 201 -37.94 -10.02 68.83
C ARG A 201 -38.25 -11.50 69.02
N ARG A 202 -37.82 -12.36 68.08
CA ARG A 202 -38.03 -13.81 68.17
C ARG A 202 -37.21 -14.48 69.28
N GLU A 203 -36.02 -13.95 69.57
CA GLU A 203 -35.08 -14.55 70.53
C GLU A 203 -35.30 -14.07 71.98
N THR A 204 -35.62 -12.79 72.18
CA THR A 204 -35.67 -12.17 73.52
C THR A 204 -37.07 -11.74 73.94
N GLY A 205 -38.02 -11.65 73.01
CA GLY A 205 -39.37 -11.14 73.27
C GLY A 205 -39.45 -9.64 73.53
N GLU A 206 -38.36 -8.88 73.34
CA GLU A 206 -38.36 -7.42 73.50
C GLU A 206 -39.30 -6.73 72.51
N GLY A 207 -40.09 -5.77 73.01
CA GLY A 207 -40.99 -4.94 72.21
C GLY A 207 -40.24 -3.96 71.31
N SER A 208 -40.96 -3.34 70.36
CA SER A 208 -40.38 -2.35 69.45
C SER A 208 -39.80 -1.14 70.21
N SER A 209 -38.47 -1.03 70.27
CA SER A 209 -37.79 0.20 70.71
C SER A 209 -37.94 1.28 69.65
N GLU A 210 -38.33 2.49 70.06
CA GLU A 210 -38.42 3.68 69.19
C GLU A 210 -37.02 4.21 68.83
N TYR A 211 -36.02 3.96 69.69
CA TYR A 211 -34.64 4.35 69.46
C TYR A 211 -33.85 3.23 68.76
N PHE A 212 -32.92 3.62 67.86
CA PHE A 212 -31.95 2.69 67.27
C PHE A 212 -31.07 2.09 68.36
N SER A 213 -31.08 0.77 68.43
CA SER A 213 -30.15 0.02 69.28
C SER A 213 -28.77 -0.07 68.60
N MET A 214 -27.75 -0.46 69.38
CA MET A 214 -26.41 -0.67 68.83
C MET A 214 -26.42 -1.70 67.68
N ASP A 215 -27.17 -2.80 67.80
CA ASP A 215 -27.18 -3.81 66.73
C ASP A 215 -27.93 -3.33 65.47
N ASP A 216 -28.84 -2.36 65.60
CA ASP A 216 -29.44 -1.70 64.43
C ASP A 216 -28.40 -0.84 63.71
N HIS A 217 -27.56 -0.11 64.44
CA HIS A 217 -26.46 0.63 63.85
C HIS A 217 -25.45 -0.31 63.19
N LEU A 218 -25.11 -1.44 63.83
CA LEU A 218 -24.21 -2.44 63.26
C LEU A 218 -24.79 -3.11 62.01
N ALA A 219 -26.09 -3.45 61.99
CA ALA A 219 -26.76 -4.02 60.83
C ALA A 219 -26.81 -3.03 59.66
N SER A 220 -27.10 -1.76 59.95
CA SER A 220 -27.08 -0.67 58.97
C SER A 220 -25.68 -0.44 58.38
N MET A 221 -24.65 -0.44 59.22
CA MET A 221 -23.26 -0.28 58.78
C MET A 221 -22.80 -1.50 57.96
N ALA A 222 -23.11 -2.73 58.39
CA ALA A 222 -22.74 -3.95 57.68
C ALA A 222 -23.32 -3.97 56.24
N ALA A 223 -24.61 -3.64 56.10
CA ALA A 223 -25.28 -3.58 54.80
C ALA A 223 -24.70 -2.53 53.84
N ARG A 224 -24.03 -1.49 54.37
CA ARG A 224 -23.36 -0.46 53.57
C ARG A 224 -21.90 -0.78 53.29
N ILE A 225 -21.23 -1.48 54.21
CA ILE A 225 -19.84 -1.88 54.05
C ILE A 225 -19.72 -2.95 52.96
N GLU A 226 -20.65 -3.90 52.90
CA GLU A 226 -20.64 -4.98 51.89
C GLU A 226 -20.50 -4.48 50.44
N PRO A 227 -21.35 -3.57 49.92
CA PRO A 227 -21.19 -3.07 48.54
C PRO A 227 -19.89 -2.27 48.34
N ILE A 228 -19.42 -1.54 49.35
CA ILE A 228 -18.14 -0.81 49.29
C ILE A 228 -16.97 -1.80 49.21
N THR A 229 -17.00 -2.88 50.00
CA THR A 229 -15.95 -3.92 49.95
C THR A 229 -15.95 -4.66 48.62
N LYS A 230 -17.12 -4.92 48.05
CA LYS A 230 -17.25 -5.53 46.72
C LYS A 230 -16.67 -4.61 45.64
N LEU A 231 -17.03 -3.32 45.65
CA LEU A 231 -16.49 -2.35 44.70
C LEU A 231 -14.97 -2.22 44.84
N GLY A 232 -14.45 -2.16 46.07
CA GLY A 232 -13.02 -2.12 46.33
C GLY A 232 -12.29 -3.37 45.81
N TRP A 233 -12.91 -4.55 45.93
CA TRP A 233 -12.37 -5.79 45.39
C TRP A 233 -12.37 -5.82 43.86
N GLU A 234 -13.45 -5.38 43.22
CA GLU A 234 -13.55 -5.29 41.75
C GLU A 234 -12.54 -4.28 41.19
N LEU A 235 -12.40 -3.12 41.84
CA LEU A 235 -11.42 -2.10 41.45
C LEU A 235 -9.98 -2.60 41.60
N ARG A 236 -9.68 -3.26 42.74
CA ARG A 236 -8.37 -3.88 42.96
C ARG A 236 -8.07 -4.90 41.88
N LYS A 237 -9.01 -5.80 41.60
CA LYS A 237 -8.83 -6.84 40.59
C LYS A 237 -8.60 -6.25 39.20
N ALA A 238 -9.38 -5.23 38.81
CA ALA A 238 -9.21 -4.54 37.54
C ALA A 238 -7.82 -3.88 37.44
N ALA A 239 -7.35 -3.27 38.52
CA ALA A 239 -6.02 -2.66 38.54
C ALA A 239 -4.90 -3.73 38.52
N GLU A 240 -5.05 -4.87 39.21
CA GLU A 240 -4.12 -6.01 39.13
C GLU A 240 -4.02 -6.61 37.73
N GLU A 241 -5.12 -6.59 36.96
CA GLU A 241 -5.12 -7.00 35.55
C GLU A 241 -4.48 -5.93 34.64
N LEU A 242 -4.69 -4.64 34.90
CA LEU A 242 -4.19 -3.54 34.07
C LEU A 242 -2.68 -3.31 34.20
N VAL A 243 -2.11 -3.44 35.40
CA VAL A 243 -0.66 -3.21 35.62
C VAL A 243 0.23 -4.06 34.70
N PRO A 244 0.08 -5.40 34.61
CA PRO A 244 0.94 -6.21 33.75
C PRO A 244 0.71 -5.94 32.25
N MET A 245 -0.46 -5.42 31.86
CA MET A 245 -0.68 -4.99 30.47
C MET A 245 0.08 -3.70 30.14
N LEU A 246 0.12 -2.75 31.08
CA LEU A 246 0.77 -1.45 30.89
C LEU A 246 2.30 -1.52 31.09
N TRP A 247 2.76 -2.36 32.00
CA TRP A 247 4.18 -2.56 32.29
C TRP A 247 4.53 -4.05 32.27
N PRO A 248 4.65 -4.68 31.08
CA PRO A 248 4.94 -6.11 30.96
C PRO A 248 6.31 -6.51 31.51
N GLU A 249 7.23 -5.55 31.66
CA GLU A 249 8.59 -5.77 32.19
C GLU A 249 8.68 -5.55 33.71
N GLU A 250 7.68 -4.90 34.32
CA GLU A 250 7.66 -4.63 35.77
C GLU A 250 6.84 -5.71 36.51
N ALA A 251 7.29 -6.12 37.68
CA ALA A 251 6.51 -7.01 38.53
C ALA A 251 5.30 -6.26 39.11
N ALA A 252 4.11 -6.86 38.99
CA ALA A 252 2.88 -6.26 39.51
C ALA A 252 2.95 -6.08 41.05
N PRO A 253 2.72 -4.86 41.57
CA PRO A 253 2.67 -4.61 43.01
C PRO A 253 1.58 -5.47 43.67
N GLN A 254 1.92 -6.10 44.79
CA GLN A 254 0.97 -6.91 45.57
C GLN A 254 0.16 -6.07 46.57
N ASP A 255 0.64 -4.86 46.88
CA ASP A 255 0.04 -3.97 47.86
C ASP A 255 -0.86 -2.92 47.19
N ILE A 256 -1.99 -2.60 47.84
CA ILE A 256 -2.95 -1.61 47.34
C ILE A 256 -2.31 -0.24 47.14
N SER A 257 -1.42 0.19 48.05
CA SER A 257 -0.71 1.48 47.90
C SER A 257 0.19 1.48 46.66
N GLY A 258 0.89 0.38 46.39
CA GLY A 258 1.72 0.24 45.19
C GLY A 258 0.87 0.20 43.92
N LEU A 259 -0.31 -0.41 43.99
CA LEU A 259 -1.27 -0.43 42.90
C LEU A 259 -1.81 0.96 42.58
N ILE A 260 -2.13 1.76 43.61
CA ILE A 260 -2.55 3.16 43.45
C ILE A 260 -1.43 3.98 42.81
N SER A 261 -0.20 3.91 43.31
CA SER A 261 0.93 4.63 42.71
C SER A 261 1.26 4.16 41.28
N ALA A 262 0.98 2.91 40.93
CA ALA A 262 1.07 2.44 39.55
C ALA A 262 -0.04 3.05 38.68
N MET A 263 -1.29 3.08 39.19
CA MET A 263 -2.41 3.70 38.47
C MET A 263 -2.28 5.20 38.30
N GLU A 264 -1.63 5.91 39.23
CA GLU A 264 -1.32 7.34 39.09
C GLU A 264 -0.38 7.62 37.90
N ARG A 265 0.55 6.70 37.61
CA ARG A 265 1.46 6.76 36.44
C ARG A 265 0.85 6.21 35.14
N ALA A 266 -0.35 5.62 35.20
CA ALA A 266 -0.97 5.01 34.04
C ALA A 266 -1.22 5.99 32.88
N PRO A 267 -1.66 7.25 33.09
CA PRO A 267 -1.87 8.20 32.00
C PRO A 267 -0.63 8.44 31.15
N ASP A 268 0.53 8.67 31.80
CA ASP A 268 1.80 8.87 31.11
C ASP A 268 2.20 7.62 30.34
N ARG A 269 2.02 6.46 30.97
CA ARG A 269 2.30 5.17 30.32
C ARG A 269 1.41 4.91 29.10
N PHE A 270 0.15 5.35 29.10
CA PHE A 270 -0.72 5.27 27.92
C PHE A 270 -0.20 6.13 26.77
N LEU A 271 0.41 7.29 27.06
CA LEU A 271 1.05 8.12 26.04
C LEU A 271 2.27 7.40 25.46
N ASP A 272 3.11 6.80 26.30
CA ASP A 272 4.23 5.98 25.85
C ASP A 272 3.77 4.83 24.95
N TRP A 273 2.69 4.14 25.32
CA TRP A 273 2.10 3.07 24.53
C TRP A 273 1.54 3.55 23.19
N LYS A 274 0.95 4.75 23.16
CA LYS A 274 0.50 5.36 21.92
C LYS A 274 1.68 5.64 21.01
N GLU A 275 2.77 6.20 21.53
CA GLU A 275 4.00 6.41 20.76
C GLU A 275 4.60 5.09 20.29
N SER A 276 4.73 4.09 21.16
CA SER A 276 5.14 2.73 20.84
C SER A 276 4.33 2.14 19.69
N ALA A 277 3.00 2.22 19.75
CA ALA A 277 2.11 1.74 18.69
C ALA A 277 2.35 2.50 17.37
N THR A 278 2.62 3.81 17.42
CA THR A 278 2.99 4.57 16.22
C THR A 278 4.34 4.14 15.63
N ARG A 279 5.35 3.87 16.48
CA ARG A 279 6.65 3.35 16.05
C ARG A 279 6.51 1.97 15.41
N ALA A 280 5.78 1.06 16.06
CA ALA A 280 5.53 -0.29 15.55
C ALA A 280 4.74 -0.28 14.22
N GLY A 281 3.74 0.59 14.09
CA GLY A 281 3.03 0.81 12.84
C GLY A 281 3.91 1.38 11.73
N ALA A 282 4.80 2.32 12.05
CA ALA A 282 5.75 2.88 11.10
C ALA A 282 6.79 1.85 10.64
N ASP A 283 7.32 1.05 11.56
CA ASP A 283 8.25 -0.04 11.26
C ASP A 283 7.62 -1.10 10.34
N MET A 284 6.39 -1.51 10.61
CA MET A 284 5.64 -2.43 9.75
C MET A 284 5.41 -1.84 8.35
N ALA A 285 5.03 -0.56 8.26
CA ALA A 285 4.83 0.12 6.99
C ALA A 285 6.15 0.22 6.18
N LEU A 286 7.26 0.55 6.84
CA LEU A 286 8.58 0.60 6.22
C LEU A 286 9.06 -0.79 5.78
N SER A 287 8.86 -1.81 6.60
CA SER A 287 9.14 -3.21 6.26
C SER A 287 8.38 -3.64 5.01
N PHE A 288 7.10 -3.27 4.91
CA PHE A 288 6.32 -3.51 3.70
C PHE A 288 6.91 -2.79 2.48
N VAL A 289 7.25 -1.50 2.58
CA VAL A 289 7.86 -0.75 1.46
C VAL A 289 9.20 -1.34 1.04
N LEU A 290 10.08 -1.64 2.00
CA LEU A 290 11.41 -2.20 1.74
C LEU A 290 11.36 -3.60 1.14
N SER A 291 10.31 -4.38 1.44
CA SER A 291 10.12 -5.70 0.81
C SER A 291 9.82 -5.62 -0.69
N TRP A 292 9.30 -4.49 -1.17
CA TRP A 292 9.04 -4.25 -2.61
C TRP A 292 10.15 -3.44 -3.27
N TYR A 293 10.84 -2.59 -2.51
CA TYR A 293 11.90 -1.71 -2.99
C TYR A 293 13.09 -1.74 -2.03
N ASN A 294 13.93 -2.76 -2.20
CA ASN A 294 15.12 -3.02 -1.39
C ASN A 294 16.23 -1.97 -1.51
N GLU A 295 16.18 -1.10 -2.53
CA GLU A 295 17.18 -0.04 -2.78
C GLU A 295 16.73 1.35 -2.30
N VAL A 296 15.61 1.46 -1.56
CA VAL A 296 15.15 2.76 -1.05
C VAL A 296 16.03 3.24 0.10
N ASP A 297 16.71 4.37 -0.13
CA ASP A 297 17.45 5.11 0.89
C ASP A 297 16.47 5.78 1.87
N LEU A 298 16.49 5.34 3.13
CA LEU A 298 15.62 5.85 4.20
C LEU A 298 15.84 7.35 4.46
N GLY A 299 17.06 7.87 4.27
CA GLY A 299 17.36 9.30 4.43
C GLY A 299 16.64 10.18 3.41
N GLN A 300 16.34 9.65 2.21
CA GLN A 300 15.58 10.38 1.20
C GLN A 300 14.08 10.44 1.49
N LEU A 301 13.54 9.49 2.26
CA LEU A 301 12.13 9.52 2.68
C LEU A 301 11.87 10.63 3.69
N GLU A 302 12.80 10.83 4.63
CA GLU A 302 12.74 11.92 5.60
C GLU A 302 12.74 13.29 4.91
N PHE A 303 13.66 13.49 3.95
CA PHE A 303 13.73 14.73 3.16
C PHE A 303 12.45 15.00 2.35
N ARG A 304 11.83 13.96 1.77
CA ARG A 304 10.58 14.11 0.99
C ARG A 304 9.37 14.43 1.87
N ARG A 305 9.33 13.99 3.14
CA ARG A 305 8.20 14.24 4.04
C ARG A 305 8.06 15.72 4.40
N ALA A 306 9.17 16.44 4.57
CA ALA A 306 9.17 17.88 4.91
C ALA A 306 8.48 18.77 3.85
N SER A 307 8.20 18.25 2.64
CA SER A 307 7.65 19.03 1.50
C SER A 307 6.21 18.64 1.11
N VAL A 308 5.56 17.72 1.81
CA VAL A 308 4.39 16.97 1.29
C VAL A 308 3.06 17.29 1.99
N GLU A 309 2.98 18.28 2.87
CA GLU A 309 1.69 18.60 3.49
C GLU A 309 0.61 19.05 2.48
N ASP A 310 -0.40 18.18 2.37
CA ASP A 310 -1.79 18.45 2.04
C ASP A 310 -2.27 18.56 0.58
N LYS A 311 -1.58 17.92 -0.37
CA LYS A 311 -2.02 17.88 -1.79
C LYS A 311 -2.84 16.66 -2.21
N LEU A 312 -3.12 15.71 -1.30
CA LEU A 312 -3.90 14.52 -1.68
C LEU A 312 -5.41 14.83 -1.75
N PRO A 313 -6.12 14.48 -2.84
CA PRO A 313 -7.57 14.58 -2.91
C PRO A 313 -8.26 13.70 -1.86
N ALA A 314 -9.45 14.11 -1.41
CA ALA A 314 -10.17 13.50 -0.29
C ALA A 314 -10.43 11.99 -0.48
N ASP A 315 -10.73 11.55 -1.69
CA ASP A 315 -10.99 10.14 -2.03
C ASP A 315 -9.76 9.26 -1.80
N LEU A 316 -8.56 9.79 -2.10
CA LEU A 316 -7.30 9.10 -1.84
C LEU A 316 -6.92 9.12 -0.36
N LYS A 317 -7.34 10.14 0.41
CA LYS A 317 -7.15 10.19 1.87
C LYS A 317 -7.96 9.07 2.55
N ALA A 318 -9.21 8.86 2.15
CA ALA A 318 -10.06 7.81 2.70
C ALA A 318 -9.51 6.41 2.38
N ALA A 319 -9.12 6.16 1.12
CA ALA A 319 -8.51 4.90 0.71
C ALA A 319 -7.17 4.64 1.43
N ARG A 320 -6.35 5.68 1.63
CA ARG A 320 -5.11 5.61 2.41
C ARG A 320 -5.39 5.23 3.87
N LEU A 321 -6.37 5.88 4.50
CA LEU A 321 -6.74 5.59 5.89
C LEU A 321 -7.24 4.16 6.04
N ALA A 322 -8.11 3.68 5.15
CA ALA A 322 -8.59 2.30 5.16
C ALA A 322 -7.44 1.28 5.09
N ARG A 323 -6.47 1.52 4.20
CA ARG A 323 -5.28 0.67 4.09
C ARG A 323 -4.38 0.75 5.32
N ALA A 324 -4.20 1.93 5.89
CA ALA A 324 -3.44 2.11 7.13
C ALA A 324 -4.08 1.31 8.30
N SER A 325 -5.41 1.31 8.38
CA SER A 325 -6.13 0.48 9.37
C SER A 325 -5.90 -1.01 9.14
N THR A 326 -5.89 -1.49 7.90
CA THR A 326 -5.55 -2.89 7.59
C THR A 326 -4.09 -3.22 7.94
N ILE A 327 -3.14 -2.32 7.67
CA ILE A 327 -1.73 -2.51 8.06
C ILE A 327 -1.58 -2.61 9.58
N ALA A 328 -2.36 -1.82 10.33
CA ALA A 328 -2.36 -1.84 11.79
C ALA A 328 -2.88 -3.16 12.39
N GLU A 329 -3.53 -4.04 11.61
CA GLU A 329 -3.91 -5.39 12.06
C GLU A 329 -2.71 -6.35 12.11
N PHE A 330 -1.65 -6.07 11.34
CA PHE A 330 -0.43 -6.88 11.32
C PHE A 330 0.61 -6.45 12.36
N VAL A 331 0.38 -5.32 13.03
CA VAL A 331 1.26 -4.82 14.09
C VAL A 331 1.01 -5.60 15.38
N ASP A 332 2.06 -6.15 15.97
CA ASP A 332 1.96 -6.76 17.29
C ASP A 332 1.78 -5.67 18.36
N LYS A 333 0.56 -5.59 18.91
CA LYS A 333 0.19 -4.60 19.94
C LYS A 333 0.55 -5.05 21.36
N THR A 334 1.01 -6.29 21.52
CA THR A 334 1.39 -6.84 22.82
C THR A 334 2.83 -6.47 23.20
N LEU A 335 3.64 -6.06 22.22
CA LEU A 335 5.02 -5.68 22.40
C LEU A 335 5.17 -4.16 22.51
N PHE A 336 5.85 -3.71 23.57
CA PHE A 336 6.22 -2.31 23.72
C PHE A 336 7.50 -2.00 22.95
N VAL A 337 7.44 -1.02 22.03
CA VAL A 337 8.59 -0.53 21.26
C VAL A 337 9.08 0.78 21.88
N ALA A 338 10.16 0.69 22.64
CA ALA A 338 10.83 1.83 23.26
C ALA A 338 11.38 2.79 22.21
N ASP A 339 11.54 4.06 22.59
CA ASP A 339 12.22 5.03 21.73
C ASP A 339 13.71 4.67 21.61
N PRO A 340 14.25 4.50 20.39
CA PRO A 340 15.68 4.28 20.20
C PRO A 340 16.53 5.52 20.53
N ASN A 341 15.93 6.71 20.59
CA ASN A 341 16.59 7.94 20.98
C ASN A 341 15.69 8.73 21.94
N PRO A 342 15.53 8.27 23.20
CA PRO A 342 14.73 9.01 24.16
C PRO A 342 15.30 10.42 24.28
N PRO A 343 14.45 11.46 24.41
CA PRO A 343 14.97 12.77 24.79
C PRO A 343 15.83 12.56 26.03
N LEU A 344 17.10 12.96 25.97
CA LEU A 344 17.99 13.01 27.14
C LEU A 344 17.13 13.62 28.24
N SER A 345 16.84 12.84 29.29
CA SER A 345 15.89 13.26 30.33
C SER A 345 16.21 14.69 30.67
N ASP A 346 15.24 15.60 30.52
CA ASP A 346 15.40 16.99 30.93
C ASP A 346 16.00 16.95 32.33
N GLY A 347 17.31 17.20 32.39
CA GLY A 347 18.00 17.36 33.64
C GLY A 347 17.24 18.47 34.31
N TYR A 348 16.79 18.21 35.54
CA TYR A 348 16.48 19.27 36.48
C TYR A 348 17.42 20.45 36.21
N TYR A 349 16.88 21.52 35.63
CA TYR A 349 17.54 22.80 35.71
C TYR A 349 17.55 23.08 37.20
N MET A 350 18.69 22.80 37.84
CA MET A 350 19.02 23.46 39.09
C MET A 350 19.03 24.93 38.71
N ASP A 351 17.97 25.60 39.14
CA ASP A 351 17.82 27.04 39.16
C ASP A 351 18.96 27.55 40.05
N ASP A 352 20.13 27.78 39.44
CA ASP A 352 21.16 28.61 40.04
C ASP A 352 20.59 30.04 40.03
N GLU A 353 19.75 30.32 41.03
CA GLU A 353 19.27 31.66 41.31
C GLU A 353 20.48 32.59 41.40
N GLU A 354 20.38 33.62 40.56
CA GLU A 354 21.37 34.63 40.31
C GLU A 354 21.90 35.26 41.61
N ALA A 355 23.21 35.47 41.60
CA ALA A 355 23.88 36.37 42.51
C ALA A 355 23.21 37.76 42.46
N GLU A 356 22.51 38.14 43.54
CA GLU A 356 22.22 39.55 43.80
C GLU A 356 23.52 40.25 44.22
N ASP A 357 24.07 40.98 43.27
CA ASP A 357 24.97 42.12 43.48
C ASP A 357 24.33 43.10 44.49
N VAL A 358 24.82 43.11 45.72
CA VAL A 358 24.65 44.24 46.64
C VAL A 358 25.89 45.13 46.51
N PRO A 359 25.75 46.42 46.15
CA PRO A 359 26.88 47.28 45.88
C PRO A 359 27.65 47.65 47.14
N GLU A 360 28.97 47.67 47.00
CA GLU A 360 29.94 48.24 47.93
C GLU A 360 29.66 49.72 48.19
N ASP A 361 29.51 50.09 49.46
CA ASP A 361 29.86 51.42 49.98
C ASP A 361 30.66 51.23 51.29
N ASP A 362 31.97 51.43 51.16
CA ASP A 362 33.00 51.57 52.20
C ASP A 362 32.86 52.97 52.88
N PRO A 363 33.62 53.38 53.92
CA PRO A 363 34.43 52.66 54.91
C PRO A 363 34.10 53.09 56.37
N ALA A 364 34.59 52.31 57.34
CA ALA A 364 35.48 52.80 58.42
C ALA A 364 35.27 52.08 59.77
N ALA A 365 36.42 51.67 60.30
CA ALA A 365 36.80 51.64 61.71
C ALA A 365 36.21 50.53 62.60
N GLY A 366 37.14 49.74 63.15
CA GLY A 366 37.15 49.54 64.60
C GLY A 366 37.37 48.12 65.08
N SER A 367 38.66 47.77 65.17
CA SER A 367 39.31 46.99 66.24
C SER A 367 38.61 45.77 66.87
N ALA A 368 39.39 44.68 66.91
CA ALA A 368 39.59 43.77 68.06
C ALA A 368 38.33 43.00 68.52
N ASP A 369 38.41 41.79 69.03
CA ASP A 369 39.48 41.11 69.72
C ASP A 369 39.10 39.62 69.66
N ALA A 370 40.10 38.75 69.66
CA ALA A 370 39.88 37.37 70.06
C ALA A 370 39.73 37.36 71.61
N PRO A 371 39.68 36.23 72.33
CA PRO A 371 39.35 34.85 72.01
C PRO A 371 38.38 34.30 73.12
N PRO A 372 38.55 33.07 73.67
CA PRO A 372 38.17 31.77 73.12
C PRO A 372 37.24 30.97 74.06
N ALA A 373 36.63 29.91 73.52
CA ALA A 373 36.78 28.51 74.01
C ALA A 373 35.94 27.57 73.14
#